data_AF-A0A357L7W4-F1
#
_entry.id   AF-A0A357L7W4-F1
#
_cell.length_a   1.000
_cell.length_b   1.000
_cell.length_c   1.000
_cell.angle_alpha   90.00
_cell.angle_beta   90.00
_cell.angle_gamma   90.00
#
_symmetry.space_group_name_H-M   'P 1'
#
loop_
_entity.id
_entity.type
_entity.pdbx_description
1 polymer ?
#
loop_
_entity_poly.entity_id
_entity_poly.type
_entity_poly.pdbx_seq_one_letter_code
_entity_poly.pdbx_strand_id
1 'polypeptide(L)'
;ETLEQMEEALEHGARIILLDNMSLDDLRLAVALNKGRAVLEASGGVTLDSVKAIAQTGVDVISSGSITHSAPCLDLGLDFLI
;
A
#
# COMPACT_ATOMS: atom_id res chain seq x y z
N GLU A 1 -12.76 2.68 2.16
CA GLU A 1 -12.80 1.31 2.72
C GLU A 1 -13.59 0.35 1.82
N THR A 2 -14.60 0.81 1.08
CA THR A 2 -15.34 -0.03 0.12
C THR A 2 -15.03 0.34 -1.33
N LEU A 3 -15.34 -0.57 -2.26
CA LEU A 3 -15.22 -0.31 -3.71
C LEU A 3 -16.21 0.76 -4.18
N GLU A 4 -17.38 0.85 -3.56
CA GLU A 4 -18.38 1.88 -3.88
C GLU A 4 -17.84 3.29 -3.58
N GLN A 5 -17.17 3.47 -2.44
CA GLN A 5 -16.51 4.74 -2.11
C GLN A 5 -15.37 5.08 -3.08
N MET A 6 -14.64 4.07 -3.54
CA MET A 6 -13.61 4.26 -4.57
C MET A 6 -14.23 4.73 -5.89
N GLU A 7 -15.33 4.12 -6.33
CA GLU A 7 -16.04 4.52 -7.56
C GLU A 7 -16.55 5.96 -7.46
N GLU A 8 -17.16 6.33 -6.32
CA GLU A 8 -17.59 7.71 -6.05
C GLU A 8 -16.41 8.69 -6.11
N ALA A 9 -15.27 8.34 -5.50
CA ALA A 9 -14.06 9.17 -5.56
C ALA A 9 -13.54 9.34 -7.00
N LEU A 10 -13.58 8.28 -7.81
CA LEU A 10 -13.21 8.33 -9.22
C LEU A 10 -14.16 9.22 -10.04
N GLU A 11 -15.46 9.16 -9.77
CA GLU A 11 -16.47 10.02 -10.42
C GLU A 11 -16.23 11.50 -10.11
N HIS A 12 -15.74 11.81 -8.91
CA HIS A 12 -15.37 13.16 -8.50
C HIS A 12 -13.94 13.58 -8.89
N GLY A 13 -13.22 12.76 -9.67
CA GLY A 13 -11.92 13.12 -10.23
C GLY A 13 -10.73 12.96 -9.29
N ALA A 14 -10.86 12.13 -8.26
CA ALA A 14 -9.71 11.75 -7.42
C ALA A 14 -8.59 11.16 -8.29
N ARG A 15 -7.37 11.65 -8.11
CA ARG A 15 -6.19 11.21 -8.87
C ARG A 15 -5.32 10.21 -8.12
N ILE A 16 -5.51 10.11 -6.81
CA ILE A 16 -4.85 9.16 -5.92
C ILE A 16 -5.94 8.64 -4.97
N ILE A 17 -6.01 7.33 -4.79
CA ILE A 17 -7.00 6.67 -3.92
C ILE A 17 -6.26 5.72 -2.98
N LEU A 18 -6.48 5.92 -1.68
CA LEU A 18 -6.02 5.04 -0.63
C LEU A 18 -7.03 3.92 -0.38
N LEU A 19 -6.61 2.68 -0.64
CA LEU A 19 -7.35 1.45 -0.42
C LEU A 19 -6.95 0.87 0.95
N ASP A 20 -7.70 1.24 1.98
CA ASP A 20 -7.38 0.90 3.37
C ASP A 20 -7.95 -0.46 3.79
N ASN A 21 -7.07 -1.36 4.27
CA ASN A 21 -7.38 -2.70 4.80
C ASN A 21 -8.25 -3.59 3.89
N MET A 22 -8.18 -3.41 2.57
CA MET A 22 -8.94 -4.22 1.61
C MET A 22 -8.32 -5.61 1.40
N SER A 23 -9.16 -6.61 1.11
CA SER A 23 -8.67 -7.97 0.82
C SER A 23 -7.92 -8.02 -0.53
N LEU A 24 -7.13 -9.08 -0.77
CA LEU A 24 -6.44 -9.25 -2.05
C LEU A 24 -7.41 -9.32 -3.23
N ASP A 25 -8.61 -9.87 -3.03
CA ASP A 25 -9.63 -9.97 -4.08
C ASP A 25 -10.24 -8.59 -4.37
N ASP A 26 -10.50 -7.81 -3.32
CA ASP A 26 -10.98 -6.43 -3.46
C ASP A 26 -9.96 -5.54 -4.14
N LEU A 27 -8.67 -5.67 -3.80
CA LEU A 27 -7.59 -4.91 -4.45
C LEU A 27 -7.50 -5.24 -5.95
N ARG A 28 -7.63 -6.51 -6.35
CA ARG A 28 -7.67 -6.88 -7.77
C ARG A 28 -8.89 -6.29 -8.48
N LEU A 29 -10.04 -6.30 -7.82
CA LEU A 29 -11.25 -5.70 -8.37
C LEU A 29 -11.12 -4.17 -8.49
N ALA A 30 -10.56 -3.52 -7.48
CA ALA A 30 -10.23 -2.08 -7.51
C ALA A 30 -9.34 -1.72 -8.69
N VAL A 31 -8.25 -2.47 -8.91
CA VAL A 31 -7.36 -2.29 -10.05
C VAL A 31 -8.10 -2.43 -11.38
N ALA A 32 -8.96 -3.46 -11.51
CA ALA A 32 -9.77 -3.68 -12.71
C ALA A 32 -10.79 -2.55 -12.96
N LEU A 33 -11.42 -2.02 -11.91
CA LEU A 33 -12.39 -0.92 -11.97
C LEU A 33 -11.72 0.44 -12.25
N ASN A 34 -10.52 0.66 -11.72
CA ASN A 34 -9.80 1.90 -11.86
C ASN A 34 -9.49 2.23 -13.33
N LYS A 35 -9.08 1.23 -14.13
CA LYS A 35 -8.71 1.40 -15.56
C LYS A 35 -7.68 2.54 -15.77
N GLY A 36 -6.78 2.73 -14.82
CA GLY A 36 -5.73 3.77 -14.87
C GLY A 36 -6.23 5.21 -14.67
N ARG A 37 -7.43 5.42 -14.12
CA ARG A 37 -7.99 6.76 -13.86
C ARG A 37 -7.29 7.48 -12.70
N ALA A 38 -6.86 6.73 -11.69
CA ALA A 38 -6.13 7.20 -10.51
C ALA A 38 -4.94 6.30 -10.17
N VAL A 39 -4.01 6.81 -9.38
CA VAL A 39 -3.01 6.00 -8.68
C VAL A 39 -3.68 5.29 -7.51
N LEU A 40 -3.51 3.98 -7.41
CA LEU A 40 -4.03 3.18 -6.30
C LEU A 40 -2.93 2.89 -5.29
N GLU A 41 -3.17 3.27 -4.05
CA GLU A 41 -2.29 2.99 -2.91
C GLU A 41 -2.95 1.97 -1.98
N ALA A 42 -2.33 0.81 -1.76
CA ALA A 42 -2.77 -0.13 -0.73
C ALA A 42 -2.12 0.22 0.63
N SER A 43 -2.93 0.24 1.68
CA SER A 43 -2.52 0.52 3.06
C SER A 43 -3.18 -0.42 4.06
N GLY A 44 -2.62 -0.47 5.27
CA GLY A 44 -3.15 -1.22 6.40
C GLY A 44 -2.61 -2.65 6.47
N GLY A 45 -2.10 -3.03 7.66
CA GLY A 45 -1.68 -4.40 7.94
C GLY A 45 -0.56 -4.98 7.04
N VAL A 46 0.21 -4.15 6.33
CA VAL A 46 1.26 -4.62 5.42
C VAL A 46 2.45 -5.22 6.19
N THR A 47 2.80 -6.47 5.88
CA THR A 47 3.92 -7.22 6.45
C THR A 47 4.84 -7.72 5.33
N LEU A 48 6.02 -8.24 5.68
CA LEU A 48 6.94 -8.87 4.70
C LEU A 48 6.31 -10.09 4.00
N ASP A 49 5.42 -10.81 4.69
CA ASP A 49 4.73 -11.96 4.12
C ASP A 49 3.60 -11.55 3.17
N SER A 50 2.92 -10.43 3.45
CA SER A 50 1.78 -9.97 2.63
C SER A 50 2.17 -9.06 1.47
N VAL A 51 3.26 -8.28 1.58
CA VAL A 51 3.61 -7.22 0.61
C VAL A 51 3.75 -7.72 -0.82
N LYS A 52 4.28 -8.94 -1.02
CA LYS A 52 4.43 -9.53 -2.35
C LYS A 52 3.07 -9.83 -2.99
N ALA A 53 2.14 -10.40 -2.22
CA ALA A 53 0.81 -10.73 -2.70
C ALA A 53 0.00 -9.45 -3.01
N ILE A 54 0.15 -8.41 -2.17
CA ILE A 54 -0.44 -7.09 -2.41
C ILE A 54 0.11 -6.49 -3.70
N ALA A 55 1.43 -6.49 -3.91
CA ALA A 55 2.03 -5.96 -5.14
C ALA A 55 1.54 -6.69 -6.40
N GLN A 56 1.32 -8.01 -6.31
CA GLN A 56 0.79 -8.80 -7.42
C GLN A 56 -0.68 -8.51 -7.77
N THR A 57 -1.41 -7.76 -6.94
CA THR A 57 -2.77 -7.31 -7.29
C THR A 57 -2.77 -6.25 -8.39
N GLY A 58 -1.65 -5.54 -8.58
CA GLY A 58 -1.50 -4.49 -9.58
C GLY A 58 -1.73 -3.08 -9.07
N VAL A 59 -1.78 -2.86 -7.74
CA VAL A 59 -1.74 -1.51 -7.14
C VAL A 59 -0.41 -0.81 -7.46
N ASP A 60 -0.46 0.51 -7.57
CA ASP A 60 0.71 1.33 -7.96
C ASP A 60 1.66 1.57 -6.78
N VAL A 61 1.11 1.74 -5.58
CA VAL A 61 1.83 2.08 -4.36
C VAL A 61 1.39 1.18 -3.21
N ILE A 62 2.33 0.82 -2.34
CA ILE A 62 2.04 0.16 -1.07
C ILE A 62 2.68 1.00 0.03
N SER A 63 1.89 1.48 0.98
CA SER A 63 2.41 2.15 2.17
C SER A 63 2.42 1.21 3.37
N SER A 64 3.48 1.33 4.17
CA SER A 64 3.60 0.62 5.44
C SER A 64 4.17 1.54 6.48
N GLY A 65 3.45 1.76 7.58
CA GLY A 65 3.98 2.50 8.72
C GLY A 65 5.13 1.77 9.40
N SER A 66 5.27 0.45 9.24
CA SER A 66 6.25 -0.36 9.96
C SER A 66 7.70 0.10 9.75
N ILE A 67 8.01 0.65 8.58
CA ILE A 67 9.36 1.13 8.22
C ILE A 67 9.76 2.42 8.95
N THR A 68 8.82 3.11 9.60
CA THR A 68 9.11 4.33 10.37
C THR A 68 8.92 4.12 11.87
N HIS A 69 7.78 3.61 12.31
CA HIS A 69 7.47 3.48 13.75
C HIS A 69 7.94 2.17 14.39
N SER A 70 8.29 1.16 13.59
CA SER A 70 8.64 -0.18 14.07
C SER A 70 9.93 -0.74 13.44
N ALA A 71 10.74 0.10 12.78
CA ALA A 71 11.98 -0.35 12.18
C ALA A 71 12.98 -0.76 13.28
N PRO A 72 13.64 -1.94 13.15
CA PRO A 72 14.65 -2.35 14.13
C PRO A 72 15.87 -1.42 14.06
N CYS A 73 16.47 -1.15 15.22
CA CYS A 73 17.75 -0.47 15.26
C CYS A 73 18.83 -1.31 14.58
N LEU A 74 19.65 -0.69 13.73
CA LEU A 74 20.85 -1.31 13.20
C LEU A 74 21.93 -1.35 14.30
N ASP A 75 22.43 -2.53 14.58
CA ASP A 75 23.52 -2.71 15.55
C ASP A 75 24.85 -2.22 14.93
N LEU A 76 25.42 -1.17 15.51
CA LEU A 76 26.61 -0.47 14.99
C LEU A 76 27.63 -0.26 16.11
N GLY A 77 28.87 -0.67 15.86
CA GLY A 77 30.04 -0.42 16.72
C GLY A 77 31.18 0.25 15.94
N LEU A 78 31.90 1.16 16.59
CA LEU A 78 33.10 1.79 16.05
C LEU A 78 34.33 1.27 16.79
N ASP A 79 35.14 0.47 16.11
CA ASP A 79 36.45 0.05 16.60
C ASP A 79 37.52 1.04 16.13
N PHE A 80 38.04 1.84 17.06
CA PHE A 80 39.07 2.82 16.78
C PHE A 80 40.43 2.30 17.27
N LEU A 81 41.43 2.27 16.38
CA LEU A 81 42.81 1.94 16.73
C LEU A 81 43.57 3.25 16.96
N ILE A 82 44.18 3.39 18.15
CA ILE A 82 45.07 4.49 18.52
C ILE A 82 46.46 4.25 17.93
#